data_AF-V2XBP4-F1
#
_entry.id   AF-V2XBP4-F1
#
_cell.length_a   1.000
_cell.length_b   1.000
_cell.length_c   1.000
_cell.angle_alpha   90.00
_cell.angle_beta   90.00
_cell.angle_gamma   90.00
#
_symmetry.space_group_name_H-M   'P 1'
#
loop_
_entity.id
_entity.type
_entity.pdbx_description
1 polymer ?
#
loop_
_entity_poly.entity_id
_entity_poly.type
_entity_poly.pdbx_seq_one_letter_code
_entity_poly.pdbx_strand_id
1 'polypeptide(L)'
;MVDEFNQRMHLYDKDFVDDDCPCYSIMSVFFDAVVDSLTILRGHVKLEFYLGDYITALIKMQDGDDLERPAEFPRKYTRMWLSNVPDYVGGPLTVTLLTMPSLEASKEASVAGNCLLNTGLWQPGGDHYMFNYTHLSCRDYEHFLGGRTIQMKPDFGITEYAHGLEPFPLPLNKLPSHSEVDTWLSRVLIGILTPGTTVRAMTRVHNPHTLTIFIRLLIHMHTIGYPSHWLSDYLHLVLSDELVTDVVTYSAEPPTPLSFMGKRGTRRKVNLYPWRLEFETILAHHADIAMFEAPSPTFGYATISLMYGYDPVFYLIFFRNGAQSRLGHSLSDILEGRRTGKGEVHILSIIDDFGIGKDKIRWRMSRKRVDLMQQEGWKFMAYRHDIKEYTLNSVSSTQWKEVQS
;
A
#
# COMPACT_ATOMS: atom_id res chain seq x y z
N MET A 1 -31.16 8.90 -6.42
CA MET A 1 -30.32 7.93 -7.16
C MET A 1 -31.04 6.63 -7.49
N VAL A 2 -31.45 5.79 -6.52
CA VAL A 2 -32.16 4.52 -6.84
C VAL A 2 -33.59 4.77 -7.34
N ASP A 3 -34.34 5.67 -6.71
CA ASP A 3 -35.67 6.10 -7.19
C ASP A 3 -35.59 6.65 -8.63
N GLU A 4 -34.70 7.61 -8.87
CA GLU A 4 -34.45 8.17 -10.21
C GLU A 4 -34.06 7.09 -11.24
N PHE A 5 -33.27 6.08 -10.83
CA PHE A 5 -32.96 4.93 -11.68
C PHE A 5 -34.21 4.13 -12.00
N ASN A 6 -35.01 3.77 -11.00
CA ASN A 6 -36.22 2.98 -11.18
C ASN A 6 -37.24 3.71 -12.07
N GLN A 7 -37.41 5.02 -11.89
CA GLN A 7 -38.25 5.86 -12.75
C GLN A 7 -37.72 5.90 -14.19
N ARG A 8 -36.41 6.12 -14.39
CA ARG A 8 -35.77 6.15 -15.71
C ARG A 8 -35.87 4.79 -16.44
N MET A 9 -35.83 3.70 -15.69
CA MET A 9 -35.96 2.34 -16.20
C MET A 9 -37.42 1.87 -16.27
N HIS A 10 -38.38 2.71 -15.90
CA HIS A 10 -39.82 2.42 -15.89
C HIS A 10 -40.18 1.15 -15.10
N LEU A 11 -39.57 0.97 -13.91
CA LEU A 11 -39.75 -0.25 -13.10
C LEU A 11 -41.01 -0.23 -12.22
N TYR A 12 -41.61 0.94 -12.01
CA TYR A 12 -42.88 1.08 -11.29
C TYR A 12 -43.63 2.36 -11.66
N ASP A 13 -44.94 2.39 -11.37
CA ASP A 13 -45.79 3.58 -11.45
C ASP A 13 -45.82 4.32 -10.11
N LYS A 14 -45.93 5.66 -10.12
CA LYS A 14 -45.79 6.51 -8.92
C LYS A 14 -46.64 6.11 -7.71
N ASP A 15 -47.77 5.45 -7.93
CA ASP A 15 -48.70 4.99 -6.88
C ASP A 15 -48.22 3.70 -6.17
N PHE A 16 -47.07 3.13 -6.56
CA PHE A 16 -46.49 1.92 -5.96
C PHE A 16 -45.73 2.18 -4.66
N VAL A 17 -45.28 3.42 -4.42
CA VAL A 17 -44.47 3.74 -3.24
C VAL A 17 -45.34 3.74 -2.00
N ASP A 18 -45.12 2.77 -1.11
CA ASP A 18 -45.77 2.73 0.21
C ASP A 18 -45.35 3.96 1.04
N ASP A 19 -46.33 4.81 1.38
CA ASP A 19 -46.12 6.04 2.16
C ASP A 19 -45.60 5.75 3.59
N ASP A 20 -45.91 4.59 4.17
CA ASP A 20 -45.44 4.19 5.51
C ASP A 20 -43.99 3.69 5.47
N CYS A 21 -43.51 3.17 4.34
CA CYS A 21 -42.14 2.66 4.18
C CYS A 21 -41.47 2.97 2.84
N PRO A 22 -41.38 4.26 2.43
CA PRO A 22 -41.04 4.64 1.06
C PRO A 22 -39.65 4.16 0.63
N CYS A 23 -38.67 4.22 1.54
CA CYS A 23 -37.32 3.73 1.27
C CYS A 23 -37.28 2.23 0.96
N TYR A 24 -38.02 1.42 1.72
CA TYR A 24 -38.05 -0.03 1.54
C TYR A 24 -38.73 -0.39 0.21
N SER A 25 -39.87 0.23 -0.08
CA SER A 25 -40.63 -0.02 -1.32
C SER A 25 -39.82 0.35 -2.56
N ILE A 26 -39.14 1.50 -2.56
CA ILE A 26 -38.25 1.91 -3.67
C ILE A 26 -37.08 0.93 -3.85
N MET A 27 -36.43 0.53 -2.76
CA MET A 27 -35.30 -0.41 -2.84
C MET A 27 -35.74 -1.80 -3.28
N SER A 28 -36.92 -2.25 -2.85
CA SER A 28 -37.48 -3.55 -3.22
C SER A 28 -37.69 -3.63 -4.73
N VAL A 29 -38.27 -2.61 -5.38
CA VAL A 29 -38.42 -2.60 -6.84
C VAL A 29 -37.08 -2.76 -7.57
N PHE A 30 -36.04 -2.09 -7.09
CA PHE A 30 -34.72 -2.22 -7.70
C PHE A 30 -34.21 -3.67 -7.60
N PHE A 31 -34.29 -4.27 -6.41
CA PHE A 31 -33.82 -5.64 -6.21
C PHE A 31 -34.68 -6.68 -6.93
N ASP A 32 -36.00 -6.48 -7.01
CA ASP A 32 -36.90 -7.33 -7.79
C ASP A 32 -36.50 -7.31 -9.26
N ALA A 33 -36.25 -6.11 -9.83
CA ALA A 33 -35.78 -5.98 -11.20
C ALA A 33 -34.40 -6.63 -11.43
N VAL A 34 -33.50 -6.59 -10.44
CA VAL A 34 -32.22 -7.31 -10.49
C VAL A 34 -32.43 -8.81 -10.49
N VAL A 35 -33.31 -9.34 -9.63
CA VAL A 35 -33.66 -10.77 -9.58
C VAL A 35 -34.27 -11.24 -10.89
N ASP A 36 -35.20 -10.46 -11.46
CA ASP A 36 -35.82 -10.74 -12.76
C ASP A 36 -34.78 -10.74 -13.87
N SER A 37 -33.87 -9.75 -13.88
CA SER A 37 -32.78 -9.67 -14.84
C SER A 37 -31.83 -10.87 -14.75
N LEU A 38 -31.45 -11.30 -13.55
CA LEU A 38 -30.63 -12.50 -13.34
C LEU A 38 -31.35 -13.77 -13.79
N THR A 39 -32.68 -13.83 -13.63
CA THR A 39 -33.50 -14.94 -14.10
C THR A 39 -33.55 -15.00 -15.62
N ILE A 40 -33.69 -13.84 -16.28
CA ILE A 40 -33.64 -13.74 -17.76
C ILE A 40 -32.25 -14.12 -18.29
N LEU A 41 -31.18 -13.72 -17.60
CA LEU A 41 -29.79 -14.02 -17.96
C LEU A 41 -29.33 -15.42 -17.52
N ARG A 42 -30.25 -16.31 -17.16
CA ARG A 42 -29.93 -17.68 -16.73
C ARG A 42 -29.07 -18.39 -17.79
N GLY A 43 -27.95 -18.95 -17.34
CA GLY A 43 -26.97 -19.61 -18.22
C GLY A 43 -25.96 -18.67 -18.87
N HIS A 44 -26.12 -17.35 -18.73
CA HIS A 44 -25.19 -16.33 -19.23
C HIS A 44 -24.40 -15.61 -18.12
N VAL A 45 -24.82 -15.77 -16.85
CA VAL A 45 -24.11 -15.23 -15.69
C VAL A 45 -23.54 -16.38 -14.86
N LYS A 46 -22.26 -16.26 -14.50
CA LYS A 46 -21.59 -17.13 -13.54
C LYS A 46 -21.07 -16.27 -12.39
N LEU A 47 -21.39 -16.66 -11.16
CA LEU A 47 -20.93 -15.97 -9.95
C LEU A 47 -19.82 -16.78 -9.29
N GLU A 48 -18.80 -16.08 -8.82
CA GLU A 48 -17.71 -16.62 -8.02
C GLU A 48 -17.64 -15.86 -6.70
N PHE A 49 -17.55 -16.59 -5.59
CA PHE A 49 -17.32 -16.01 -4.27
C PHE A 49 -15.94 -16.46 -3.80
N TYR A 50 -15.07 -15.49 -3.55
CA TYR A 50 -13.72 -15.72 -3.05
C TYR A 50 -13.58 -15.10 -1.67
N LEU A 51 -13.23 -15.91 -0.67
CA LEU A 51 -12.99 -15.44 0.69
C LEU A 51 -11.50 -15.11 0.88
N GLY A 52 -11.17 -13.83 1.07
CA GLY A 52 -9.82 -13.38 1.36
C GLY A 52 -9.61 -11.89 1.05
N ASP A 53 -8.38 -11.43 1.24
CA ASP A 53 -7.94 -10.13 0.74
C ASP A 53 -7.81 -10.15 -0.79
N TYR A 54 -8.33 -9.11 -1.45
CA TYR A 54 -8.40 -9.05 -2.90
C TYR A 54 -7.02 -8.95 -3.55
N ILE A 55 -6.06 -8.25 -2.91
CA ILE A 55 -4.69 -8.10 -3.44
C ILE A 55 -4.02 -9.48 -3.50
N THR A 56 -4.07 -10.22 -2.40
CA THR A 56 -3.52 -11.57 -2.29
C THR A 56 -4.20 -12.51 -3.28
N ALA A 57 -5.53 -12.41 -3.44
CA ALA A 57 -6.27 -13.20 -4.41
C ALA A 57 -5.82 -12.91 -5.85
N LEU A 58 -5.69 -11.63 -6.24
CA LEU A 58 -5.24 -11.24 -7.57
C LEU A 58 -3.80 -11.67 -7.84
N ILE A 59 -2.90 -11.55 -6.87
CA ILE A 59 -1.50 -12.00 -7.02
C ILE A 59 -1.46 -13.51 -7.22
N LYS A 60 -2.17 -14.30 -6.41
CA LYS A 60 -2.25 -15.76 -6.60
C LYS A 60 -2.80 -16.13 -7.98
N MET A 61 -3.82 -15.41 -8.46
CA MET A 61 -4.37 -15.63 -9.80
C MET A 61 -3.36 -15.27 -10.92
N GLN A 62 -2.53 -14.25 -10.70
CA GLN A 62 -1.49 -13.82 -11.65
C GLN A 62 -0.34 -14.85 -11.69
N ASP A 63 0.07 -15.36 -10.54
CA ASP A 63 1.20 -16.28 -10.39
C ASP A 63 0.82 -17.75 -10.64
N GLY A 64 -0.48 -18.07 -10.64
CA GLY A 64 -0.99 -19.44 -10.81
C GLY A 64 -1.02 -20.26 -9.51
N ASP A 65 -0.88 -19.61 -8.36
CA ASP A 65 -0.86 -20.20 -7.02
C ASP A 65 -2.27 -20.38 -6.42
N ASP A 66 -3.31 -20.26 -7.23
CA ASP A 66 -4.72 -20.47 -6.90
C ASP A 66 -5.23 -21.83 -7.38
N LEU A 67 -4.49 -22.91 -7.07
CA LEU A 67 -4.67 -24.26 -7.62
C LEU A 67 -6.08 -24.86 -7.45
N GLU A 68 -6.83 -24.41 -6.44
CA GLU A 68 -8.19 -24.89 -6.16
C GLU A 68 -9.28 -24.15 -6.97
N ARG A 69 -8.93 -23.04 -7.64
CA ARG A 69 -9.89 -22.21 -8.38
C ARG A 69 -10.24 -22.87 -9.72
N PRO A 70 -11.53 -23.01 -10.07
CA PRO A 70 -11.93 -23.60 -11.34
C PRO A 70 -11.36 -22.83 -12.55
N ALA A 71 -10.74 -23.56 -13.49
CA ALA A 71 -9.98 -23.00 -14.60
C ALA A 71 -10.83 -22.20 -15.58
N GLU A 72 -12.14 -22.43 -15.62
CA GLU A 72 -13.06 -21.75 -16.53
C GLU A 72 -13.41 -20.32 -16.09
N PHE A 73 -13.09 -19.91 -14.86
CA PHE A 73 -13.28 -18.52 -14.44
C PHE A 73 -12.17 -17.60 -14.97
N PRO A 74 -12.50 -16.38 -15.44
CA PRO A 74 -11.53 -15.47 -16.01
C PRO A 74 -10.46 -15.06 -14.97
N ARG A 75 -9.25 -14.78 -15.46
CA ARG A 75 -8.12 -14.26 -14.66
C ARG A 75 -7.77 -12.81 -15.01
N LYS A 76 -8.32 -12.31 -16.11
CA LYS A 76 -8.24 -10.92 -16.55
C LYS A 76 -9.65 -10.36 -16.65
N TYR A 77 -9.79 -9.06 -16.40
CA TYR A 77 -11.09 -8.41 -16.29
C TYR A 77 -11.17 -7.16 -17.16
N THR A 78 -12.26 -6.99 -17.89
CA THR A 78 -12.55 -5.74 -18.62
C THR A 78 -13.02 -4.63 -17.66
N ARG A 79 -13.60 -4.96 -16.51
CA ARG A 79 -14.05 -3.99 -15.50
C ARG A 79 -13.77 -4.52 -14.11
N MET A 80 -13.23 -3.67 -13.25
CA MET A 80 -13.06 -3.96 -11.83
C MET A 80 -13.65 -2.81 -11.01
N TRP A 81 -14.49 -3.11 -10.02
CA TRP A 81 -15.00 -2.15 -9.07
C TRP A 81 -14.51 -2.52 -7.67
N LEU A 82 -13.72 -1.65 -7.05
CA LEU A 82 -13.07 -1.91 -5.77
C LEU A 82 -13.80 -1.29 -4.58
N SER A 83 -14.96 -0.65 -4.78
CA SER A 83 -15.59 0.17 -3.74
C SER A 83 -14.57 1.19 -3.18
N ASN A 84 -14.53 1.36 -1.86
CA ASN A 84 -13.63 2.24 -1.12
C ASN A 84 -12.31 1.57 -0.71
N VAL A 85 -12.04 0.34 -1.15
CA VAL A 85 -10.84 -0.41 -0.76
C VAL A 85 -9.52 0.34 -1.05
N PRO A 86 -9.36 1.08 -2.18
CA PRO A 86 -8.13 1.82 -2.46
C PRO A 86 -7.66 2.75 -1.31
N ASP A 87 -8.57 3.31 -0.52
CA ASP A 87 -8.23 4.20 0.61
C ASP A 87 -7.42 3.52 1.72
N TYR A 88 -7.56 2.20 1.84
CA TYR A 88 -6.97 1.41 2.93
C TYR A 88 -5.67 0.73 2.51
N VAL A 89 -5.44 0.60 1.21
CA VAL A 89 -4.35 -0.22 0.64
C VAL A 89 -3.28 0.59 -0.08
N GLY A 90 -3.32 1.92 -0.02
CA GLY A 90 -2.29 2.80 -0.59
C GLY A 90 -2.67 3.43 -1.93
N GLY A 91 -3.96 3.46 -2.25
CA GLY A 91 -4.54 4.25 -3.32
C GLY A 91 -3.93 3.94 -4.71
N PRO A 92 -3.67 4.96 -5.54
CA PRO A 92 -3.32 4.79 -6.95
C PRO A 92 -2.05 3.97 -7.16
N LEU A 93 -1.05 4.07 -6.28
CA LEU A 93 0.19 3.31 -6.45
C LEU A 93 -0.08 1.79 -6.32
N THR A 94 -0.75 1.37 -5.26
CA THR A 94 -1.14 -0.04 -5.08
C THR A 94 -2.08 -0.52 -6.17
N VAL A 95 -3.08 0.28 -6.57
CA VAL A 95 -3.99 -0.08 -7.66
C VAL A 95 -3.20 -0.33 -8.95
N THR A 96 -2.25 0.55 -9.28
CA THR A 96 -1.40 0.41 -10.47
C THR A 96 -0.56 -0.86 -10.44
N LEU A 97 0.09 -1.13 -9.31
CA LEU A 97 1.09 -2.19 -9.22
C LEU A 97 0.48 -3.58 -8.98
N LEU A 98 -0.64 -3.65 -8.27
CA LEU A 98 -1.20 -4.94 -7.80
C LEU A 98 -2.55 -5.28 -8.43
N THR A 99 -3.32 -4.29 -8.87
CA THR A 99 -4.66 -4.51 -9.40
C THR A 99 -4.72 -4.44 -10.92
N MET A 100 -4.18 -3.36 -11.50
CA MET A 100 -4.18 -3.16 -12.95
C MET A 100 -3.56 -4.31 -13.74
N PRO A 101 -2.53 -5.05 -13.28
CA PRO A 101 -2.05 -6.22 -14.02
C PRO A 101 -3.13 -7.28 -14.27
N SER A 102 -4.23 -7.32 -13.51
CA SER A 102 -5.38 -8.20 -13.75
C SER A 102 -6.39 -7.64 -14.75
N LEU A 103 -6.14 -6.51 -15.40
CA LEU A 103 -6.98 -6.02 -16.48
C LEU A 103 -6.67 -6.72 -17.80
N GLU A 104 -7.67 -6.80 -18.67
CA GLU A 104 -7.46 -7.20 -20.06
C GLU A 104 -6.64 -6.15 -20.81
N ALA A 105 -5.91 -6.58 -21.84
CA ALA A 105 -5.22 -5.69 -22.78
C ALA A 105 -6.21 -5.04 -23.77
N SER A 106 -7.17 -4.28 -23.25
CA SER A 106 -8.22 -3.59 -23.99
C SER A 106 -8.25 -2.10 -23.60
N LYS A 107 -8.55 -1.23 -24.56
CA LYS A 107 -8.69 0.22 -24.32
C LYS A 107 -9.87 0.54 -23.40
N GLU A 108 -10.88 -0.33 -23.41
CA GLU A 108 -12.03 -0.26 -22.54
C GLU A 108 -11.67 -0.72 -21.13
N ALA A 109 -10.68 -1.60 -20.93
CA ALA A 109 -10.42 -2.19 -19.63
C ALA A 109 -10.01 -1.17 -18.56
N SER A 110 -10.69 -1.18 -17.41
CA SER A 110 -10.45 -0.23 -16.33
C SER A 110 -10.75 -0.78 -14.94
N VAL A 111 -10.10 -0.19 -13.95
CA VAL A 111 -10.37 -0.40 -12.52
C VAL A 111 -10.85 0.91 -11.91
N ALA A 112 -11.99 0.85 -11.24
CA ALA A 112 -12.62 1.97 -10.59
C ALA A 112 -12.87 1.71 -9.11
N GLY A 113 -12.91 2.79 -8.33
CA GLY A 113 -13.31 2.78 -6.93
C GLY A 113 -13.81 4.15 -6.53
N ASN A 114 -14.15 4.30 -5.26
CA ASN A 114 -14.41 5.58 -4.63
C ASN A 114 -13.47 5.77 -3.45
N CYS A 115 -13.47 6.99 -2.91
CA CYS A 115 -12.82 7.28 -1.65
C CYS A 115 -13.92 7.60 -0.62
N LEU A 116 -13.96 6.86 0.48
CA LEU A 116 -14.90 7.03 1.57
C LEU A 116 -14.22 7.54 2.84
N LEU A 117 -13.06 6.97 3.22
CA LEU A 117 -12.46 7.18 4.54
C LEU A 117 -12.04 8.63 4.77
N ASN A 118 -11.45 9.25 3.75
CA ASN A 118 -10.85 10.58 3.81
C ASN A 118 -11.31 11.47 2.67
N THR A 119 -12.52 11.22 2.16
CA THR A 119 -13.09 11.96 1.02
C THR A 119 -13.11 13.48 1.24
N GLY A 120 -13.35 13.94 2.47
CA GLY A 120 -13.39 15.37 2.79
C GLY A 120 -12.00 16.04 2.85
N LEU A 121 -10.92 15.27 2.75
CA LEU A 121 -9.54 15.76 2.81
C LEU A 121 -9.03 16.23 1.44
N TRP A 122 -9.55 15.63 0.37
CA TRP A 122 -9.03 15.81 -0.98
C TRP A 122 -9.65 17.03 -1.65
N GLN A 123 -8.81 17.83 -2.29
CA GLN A 123 -9.28 18.97 -3.08
C GLN A 123 -9.80 18.50 -4.45
N PRO A 124 -10.73 19.25 -5.06
CA PRO A 124 -11.16 19.02 -6.43
C PRO A 124 -9.97 18.94 -7.40
N GLY A 125 -10.04 18.01 -8.36
CA GLY A 125 -8.97 17.74 -9.33
C GLY A 125 -8.01 16.63 -8.92
N GLY A 126 -7.96 16.27 -7.63
CA GLY A 126 -7.37 15.03 -7.12
C GLY A 126 -5.84 14.91 -7.17
N ASP A 127 -5.10 15.98 -7.52
CA ASP A 127 -3.63 15.99 -7.43
C ASP A 127 -3.13 15.72 -6.00
N HIS A 128 -3.85 16.19 -4.98
CA HIS A 128 -3.49 15.86 -3.59
C HIS A 128 -3.59 14.36 -3.30
N TYR A 129 -4.61 13.69 -3.83
CA TYR A 129 -4.79 12.25 -3.68
C TYR A 129 -3.68 11.49 -4.44
N MET A 130 -3.46 11.84 -5.71
CA MET A 130 -2.41 11.24 -6.52
C MET A 130 -1.03 11.42 -5.88
N PHE A 131 -0.70 12.65 -5.50
CA PHE A 131 0.61 12.99 -4.94
C PHE A 131 0.87 12.34 -3.59
N ASN A 132 -0.17 12.16 -2.76
CA ASN A 132 -0.01 11.53 -1.47
C ASN A 132 0.49 10.08 -1.59
N TYR A 133 -0.01 9.32 -2.56
CA TYR A 133 0.28 7.89 -2.68
C TYR A 133 1.38 7.56 -3.69
N THR A 134 1.51 8.35 -4.77
CA THR A 134 2.48 8.08 -5.85
C THR A 134 3.65 9.05 -5.86
N HIS A 135 3.55 10.17 -5.15
CA HIS A 135 4.46 11.30 -5.25
C HIS A 135 4.56 11.92 -6.67
N LEU A 136 3.50 11.77 -7.47
CA LEU A 136 3.33 12.37 -8.80
C LEU A 136 2.09 13.26 -8.84
N SER A 137 2.04 14.18 -9.81
CA SER A 137 0.78 14.79 -10.22
C SER A 137 -0.07 13.80 -11.03
N CYS A 138 -1.35 14.07 -11.24
CA CYS A 138 -2.19 13.28 -12.14
C CYS A 138 -1.64 13.25 -13.56
N ARG A 139 -0.99 14.34 -13.99
CA ARG A 139 -0.34 14.43 -15.31
C ARG A 139 0.91 13.55 -15.39
N ASP A 140 1.75 13.59 -14.36
CA ASP A 140 3.01 12.84 -14.37
C ASP A 140 2.80 11.35 -14.12
N TYR A 141 1.71 10.97 -13.43
CA TYR A 141 1.30 9.58 -13.22
C TYR A 141 1.33 8.76 -14.53
N GLU A 142 0.71 9.26 -15.60
CA GLU A 142 0.65 8.52 -16.86
C GLU A 142 2.03 8.35 -17.49
N HIS A 143 2.87 9.38 -17.38
CA HIS A 143 4.20 9.41 -17.96
C HIS A 143 5.20 8.52 -17.21
N PHE A 144 5.08 8.42 -15.89
CA PHE A 144 5.98 7.63 -15.04
C PHE A 144 5.54 6.18 -14.84
N LEU A 145 4.23 5.94 -14.75
CA LEU A 145 3.68 4.62 -14.41
C LEU A 145 3.03 3.90 -15.60
N GLY A 146 3.00 4.52 -16.79
CA GLY A 146 2.48 3.92 -18.02
C GLY A 146 0.98 3.60 -17.99
N GLY A 147 0.25 4.17 -17.03
CA GLY A 147 -1.20 4.06 -16.90
C GLY A 147 -1.94 5.25 -17.51
N ARG A 148 -3.26 5.23 -17.38
CA ARG A 148 -4.15 6.37 -17.67
C ARG A 148 -5.03 6.66 -16.48
N THR A 149 -5.29 7.94 -16.24
CA THR A 149 -6.30 8.41 -15.30
C THR A 149 -7.58 8.71 -16.08
N ILE A 150 -8.57 7.82 -15.99
CA ILE A 150 -9.87 8.00 -16.67
C ILE A 150 -10.72 9.01 -15.91
N GLN A 151 -10.76 8.85 -14.58
CA GLN A 151 -11.46 9.75 -13.69
C GLN A 151 -10.67 9.93 -12.39
N MET A 152 -10.62 11.15 -11.89
CA MET A 152 -9.95 11.48 -10.63
C MET A 152 -10.83 12.40 -9.80
N LYS A 153 -11.80 11.81 -9.10
CA LYS A 153 -12.68 12.50 -8.16
C LYS A 153 -12.68 11.79 -6.81
N PRO A 154 -11.59 11.88 -6.04
CA PRO A 154 -11.50 11.28 -4.71
C PRO A 154 -12.39 12.01 -3.68
N ASP A 155 -12.91 13.19 -4.03
CA ASP A 155 -13.86 13.99 -3.27
C ASP A 155 -15.30 13.61 -3.63
N PHE A 156 -15.85 12.60 -2.93
CA PHE A 156 -17.23 12.13 -3.04
C PHE A 156 -17.59 11.59 -4.44
N GLY A 157 -16.59 11.20 -5.22
CA GLY A 157 -16.74 10.72 -6.60
C GLY A 157 -16.08 9.37 -6.83
N ILE A 158 -15.68 9.18 -8.09
CA ILE A 158 -15.02 7.95 -8.58
C ILE A 158 -13.58 8.27 -8.96
N THR A 159 -12.67 7.38 -8.60
CA THR A 159 -11.33 7.28 -9.17
C THR A 159 -11.30 6.08 -10.12
N GLU A 160 -10.76 6.26 -11.32
CA GLU A 160 -10.72 5.22 -12.35
C GLU A 160 -9.40 5.27 -13.12
N TYR A 161 -8.79 4.10 -13.26
CA TYR A 161 -7.48 3.90 -13.87
C TYR A 161 -7.56 2.82 -14.94
N ALA A 162 -6.71 2.93 -15.96
CA ALA A 162 -6.60 1.95 -17.03
C ALA A 162 -5.16 1.81 -17.49
N HIS A 163 -4.85 0.74 -18.24
CA HIS A 163 -3.55 0.63 -18.91
C HIS A 163 -3.36 1.75 -19.93
N GLY A 164 -2.10 2.11 -20.17
CA GLY A 164 -1.70 2.89 -21.33
C GLY A 164 -2.21 2.28 -22.64
N LEU A 165 -2.38 3.12 -23.67
CA LEU A 165 -2.84 2.67 -24.99
C LEU A 165 -1.73 2.01 -25.80
N GLU A 166 -0.48 2.33 -25.47
CA GLU A 166 0.69 1.77 -26.13
C GLU A 166 1.13 0.50 -25.41
N PRO A 167 1.46 -0.58 -26.15
CA PRO A 167 2.00 -1.78 -25.55
C PRO A 167 3.38 -1.47 -24.95
N PHE A 168 3.68 -2.11 -23.83
CA PHE A 168 5.01 -2.07 -23.24
C PHE A 168 5.96 -3.06 -23.94
N PRO A 169 7.28 -2.78 -23.97
CA PRO A 169 7.94 -1.60 -23.42
C PRO A 169 7.79 -0.35 -24.31
N LEU A 170 7.70 0.82 -23.67
CA LEU A 170 7.72 2.13 -24.32
C LEU A 170 9.14 2.50 -24.77
N PRO A 171 9.29 3.28 -25.87
CA PRO A 171 10.59 3.77 -26.29
C PRO A 171 11.14 4.83 -25.31
N LEU A 172 12.47 4.88 -25.16
CA LEU A 172 13.16 5.71 -24.17
C LEU A 172 12.80 7.21 -24.24
N ASN A 173 12.55 7.74 -25.44
CA ASN A 173 12.17 9.14 -25.64
C ASN A 173 10.75 9.48 -25.14
N LYS A 174 9.95 8.47 -24.78
CA LYS A 174 8.64 8.64 -24.13
C LYS A 174 8.70 8.42 -22.62
N LEU A 175 9.87 8.13 -22.07
CA LEU A 175 10.08 7.95 -20.65
C LEU A 175 10.68 9.23 -20.04
N PRO A 176 10.41 9.51 -18.75
CA PRO A 176 11.16 10.49 -17.98
C PRO A 176 12.67 10.22 -18.05
N SER A 177 13.46 11.28 -17.92
CA SER A 177 14.92 11.15 -17.90
C SER A 177 15.41 10.39 -16.66
N HIS A 178 16.63 9.86 -16.74
CA HIS A 178 17.25 9.12 -15.64
C HIS A 178 17.27 9.92 -14.32
N SER A 179 17.58 11.21 -14.36
CA SER A 179 17.62 12.07 -13.16
C SER A 179 16.24 12.35 -12.57
N GLU A 180 15.21 12.43 -13.41
CA GLU A 180 13.81 12.56 -12.97
C GLU A 180 13.35 11.26 -12.28
N VAL A 181 13.70 10.11 -12.86
CA VAL A 181 13.44 8.79 -12.28
C VAL A 181 14.11 8.64 -10.91
N ASP A 182 15.42 8.90 -10.80
CA ASP A 182 16.17 8.80 -9.54
C ASP A 182 15.58 9.69 -8.45
N THR A 183 15.19 10.92 -8.82
CA THR A 183 14.54 11.85 -7.91
C THR A 183 13.21 11.28 -7.41
N TRP A 184 12.37 10.82 -8.33
CA TRP A 184 11.05 10.32 -7.99
C TRP A 184 11.13 9.04 -7.16
N LEU A 185 11.97 8.07 -7.55
CA LEU A 185 12.23 6.86 -6.78
C LEU A 185 12.73 7.18 -5.37
N SER A 186 13.60 8.17 -5.22
CA SER A 186 14.05 8.64 -3.90
C SER A 186 12.92 9.20 -3.06
N ARG A 187 11.97 9.89 -3.69
CA ARG A 187 10.78 10.44 -3.01
C ARG A 187 9.83 9.35 -2.57
N VAL A 188 9.56 8.36 -3.44
CA VAL A 188 8.73 7.19 -3.11
C VAL A 188 9.39 6.38 -1.99
N LEU A 189 10.68 6.07 -2.10
CA LEU A 189 11.42 5.33 -1.09
C LEU A 189 11.35 6.05 0.27
N ILE A 190 11.71 7.33 0.33
CA ILE A 190 11.68 8.07 1.60
C ILE A 190 10.25 8.20 2.13
N GLY A 191 9.23 8.36 1.28
CA GLY A 191 7.83 8.36 1.69
C GLY A 191 7.40 7.06 2.36
N ILE A 192 7.87 5.92 1.83
CA ILE A 192 7.66 4.58 2.42
C ILE A 192 8.42 4.44 3.76
N LEU A 193 9.67 4.89 3.82
CA LEU A 193 10.50 4.74 5.02
C LEU A 193 10.06 5.68 6.16
N THR A 194 9.48 6.83 5.83
CA THR A 194 9.11 7.89 6.78
C THR A 194 7.70 8.42 6.52
N PRO A 195 6.67 7.56 6.62
CA PRO A 195 5.30 7.95 6.32
C PRO A 195 4.82 9.09 7.22
N GLY A 196 3.86 9.87 6.71
CA GLY A 196 3.21 10.95 7.45
C GLY A 196 2.42 10.46 8.67
N THR A 197 2.04 11.42 9.51
CA THR A 197 1.24 11.15 10.71
C THR A 197 -0.25 11.31 10.46
N THR A 198 -1.09 10.57 11.17
CA THR A 198 -2.55 10.75 11.14
C THR A 198 -3.12 10.68 12.54
N VAL A 199 -3.22 11.83 13.20
CA VAL A 199 -3.67 11.89 14.61
C VAL A 199 -5.20 11.93 14.72
N ARG A 200 -5.90 12.43 13.68
CA ARG A 200 -7.35 12.63 13.70
C ARG A 200 -8.07 11.54 12.91
N ALA A 201 -9.09 10.94 13.52
CA ALA A 201 -9.89 9.88 12.89
C ALA A 201 -10.58 10.34 11.59
N MET A 202 -11.11 11.58 11.56
CA MET A 202 -11.85 12.12 10.40
C MET A 202 -10.97 12.53 9.21
N THR A 203 -9.64 12.60 9.38
CA THR A 203 -8.68 12.96 8.30
C THR A 203 -7.63 11.87 8.13
N ARG A 204 -7.98 10.62 8.44
CA ARG A 204 -7.04 9.51 8.41
C ARG A 204 -6.69 9.12 6.98
N VAL A 205 -5.41 9.05 6.70
CA VAL A 205 -4.86 8.51 5.45
C VAL A 205 -3.96 7.34 5.78
N HIS A 206 -4.32 6.14 5.32
CA HIS A 206 -3.45 4.99 5.51
C HIS A 206 -2.27 5.07 4.55
N ASN A 207 -1.07 4.82 5.06
CA ASN A 207 0.15 4.71 4.25
C ASN A 207 0.71 3.28 4.40
N PRO A 208 0.03 2.26 3.84
CA PRO A 208 0.39 0.85 4.03
C PRO A 208 1.57 0.39 3.16
N HIS A 209 2.14 1.29 2.35
CA HIS A 209 3.23 0.92 1.46
C HIS A 209 4.46 0.50 2.27
N THR A 210 4.97 -0.69 1.95
CA THR A 210 6.20 -1.26 2.51
C THR A 210 7.29 -1.32 1.43
N LEU A 211 8.50 -1.75 1.80
CA LEU A 211 9.56 -1.97 0.81
C LEU A 211 9.20 -3.02 -0.25
N THR A 212 8.24 -3.91 -0.01
CA THR A 212 7.70 -4.81 -1.04
C THR A 212 7.07 -4.05 -2.20
N ILE A 213 6.30 -2.99 -1.91
CA ILE A 213 5.71 -2.13 -2.94
C ILE A 213 6.80 -1.42 -3.73
N PHE A 214 7.88 -0.99 -3.07
CA PHE A 214 9.02 -0.36 -3.74
C PHE A 214 9.70 -1.32 -4.72
N ILE A 215 9.93 -2.58 -4.33
CA ILE A 215 10.49 -3.59 -5.25
C ILE A 215 9.54 -3.90 -6.41
N ARG A 216 8.23 -4.02 -6.14
CA ARG A 216 7.22 -4.19 -7.20
C ARG A 216 7.17 -3.01 -8.15
N LEU A 217 7.39 -1.79 -7.65
CA LEU A 217 7.51 -0.59 -8.49
C LEU A 217 8.70 -0.71 -9.45
N LEU A 218 9.88 -1.12 -8.98
CA LEU A 218 11.05 -1.31 -9.85
C LEU A 218 10.79 -2.36 -10.94
N ILE A 219 10.13 -3.46 -10.59
CA ILE A 219 9.74 -4.50 -11.55
C ILE A 219 8.76 -3.93 -12.59
N HIS A 220 7.73 -3.20 -12.15
CA HIS A 220 6.76 -2.56 -13.04
C HIS A 220 7.43 -1.54 -13.98
N MET A 221 8.36 -0.74 -13.47
CA MET A 221 9.15 0.17 -14.30
C MET A 221 9.97 -0.58 -15.37
N HIS A 222 10.58 -1.71 -15.00
CA HIS A 222 11.24 -2.53 -16.01
C HIS A 222 10.26 -3.01 -17.08
N THR A 223 9.04 -3.42 -16.70
CA THR A 223 7.97 -3.79 -17.64
C THR A 223 7.58 -2.62 -18.55
N ILE A 224 7.43 -1.40 -18.03
CA ILE A 224 7.11 -0.20 -18.82
C ILE A 224 8.18 0.07 -19.89
N GLY A 225 9.44 -0.31 -19.66
CA GLY A 225 10.54 -0.10 -20.61
C GLY A 225 11.70 0.75 -20.08
N TYR A 226 11.71 1.07 -18.79
CA TYR A 226 12.85 1.76 -18.18
C TYR A 226 14.12 0.89 -18.29
N PRO A 227 15.28 1.47 -18.69
CA PRO A 227 16.51 0.72 -18.84
C PRO A 227 16.90 0.00 -17.54
N SER A 228 17.17 -1.31 -17.63
CA SER A 228 17.51 -2.12 -16.46
C SER A 228 18.71 -1.59 -15.68
N HIS A 229 19.71 -1.03 -16.38
CA HIS A 229 20.89 -0.45 -15.74
C HIS A 229 20.56 0.78 -14.87
N TRP A 230 19.57 1.61 -15.24
CA TRP A 230 19.13 2.73 -14.38
C TRP A 230 18.55 2.21 -13.07
N LEU A 231 17.66 1.21 -13.16
CA LEU A 231 16.99 0.64 -12.00
C LEU A 231 17.97 -0.14 -11.11
N SER A 232 18.89 -0.89 -11.71
CA SER A 232 19.90 -1.64 -10.96
C SER A 232 20.94 -0.74 -10.29
N ASP A 233 21.37 0.33 -10.96
CA ASP A 233 22.32 1.30 -10.39
C ASP A 233 21.68 2.03 -9.20
N TYR A 234 20.42 2.46 -9.36
CA TYR A 234 19.66 3.06 -8.26
C TYR A 234 19.49 2.09 -7.08
N LEU A 235 19.05 0.86 -7.36
CA LEU A 235 18.89 -0.17 -6.32
C LEU A 235 20.22 -0.49 -5.63
N HIS A 236 21.33 -0.51 -6.37
CA HIS A 236 22.65 -0.67 -5.77
C HIS A 236 22.92 0.45 -4.76
N LEU A 237 22.71 1.72 -5.10
CA LEU A 237 22.93 2.84 -4.17
C LEU A 237 22.11 2.70 -2.88
N VAL A 238 20.87 2.21 -3.00
CA VAL A 238 19.99 1.92 -1.86
C VAL A 238 20.56 0.79 -1.00
N LEU A 239 20.90 -0.35 -1.60
CA LEU A 239 21.38 -1.55 -0.90
C LEU A 239 22.77 -1.37 -0.28
N SER A 240 23.62 -0.56 -0.90
CA SER A 240 24.96 -0.26 -0.40
C SER A 240 24.99 0.87 0.63
N ASP A 241 23.84 1.45 0.98
CA ASP A 241 23.78 2.61 1.90
C ASP A 241 24.61 3.78 1.38
N GLU A 242 24.49 4.11 0.09
CA GLU A 242 25.25 5.19 -0.59
C GLU A 242 24.33 6.21 -1.30
N LEU A 243 23.02 6.14 -1.09
CA LEU A 243 22.08 7.07 -1.71
C LEU A 243 22.32 8.51 -1.20
N VAL A 244 22.65 9.40 -2.13
CA VAL A 244 22.77 10.84 -1.92
C VAL A 244 21.67 11.56 -2.67
N THR A 245 20.78 12.24 -1.95
CA THR A 245 19.59 12.88 -2.52
C THR A 245 19.35 14.28 -1.94
N ASP A 246 18.70 15.12 -2.72
CA ASP A 246 18.21 16.44 -2.32
C ASP A 246 16.70 16.46 -2.04
N VAL A 247 16.04 15.28 -2.10
CA VAL A 247 14.61 15.18 -1.85
C VAL A 247 14.28 15.53 -0.40
N VAL A 248 13.20 16.30 -0.26
CA VAL A 248 12.58 16.66 1.01
C VAL A 248 11.18 16.07 1.03
N THR A 249 10.90 15.21 2.01
CA THR A 249 9.57 14.62 2.22
C THR A 249 8.79 15.35 3.30
N TYR A 250 7.50 15.08 3.32
CA TYR A 250 6.55 15.60 4.28
C TYR A 250 6.15 14.47 5.23
N SER A 251 6.42 14.64 6.52
CA SER A 251 6.17 13.62 7.56
C SER A 251 5.21 14.11 8.65
N ALA A 252 4.32 15.04 8.29
CA ALA A 252 3.27 15.61 9.14
C ALA A 252 1.88 15.17 8.64
N GLU A 253 0.81 15.84 9.09
CA GLU A 253 -0.58 15.43 8.84
C GLU A 253 -1.00 15.61 7.37
N PRO A 254 -1.67 14.62 6.76
CA PRO A 254 -2.13 14.73 5.38
C PRO A 254 -3.21 15.82 5.20
N PRO A 255 -3.46 16.27 3.96
CA PRO A 255 -2.81 15.80 2.75
C PRO A 255 -1.38 16.34 2.65
N THR A 256 -0.50 15.57 2.00
CA THR A 256 0.82 16.12 1.65
C THR A 256 0.61 17.38 0.80
N PRO A 257 1.14 18.55 1.21
CA PRO A 257 0.93 19.79 0.45
C PRO A 257 1.58 19.70 -0.94
N LEU A 258 0.91 20.19 -1.98
CA LEU A 258 1.47 20.20 -3.34
C LEU A 258 2.72 21.07 -3.45
N SER A 259 2.97 21.99 -2.50
CA SER A 259 4.23 22.73 -2.42
C SER A 259 5.45 21.84 -2.11
N PHE A 260 5.23 20.60 -1.67
CA PHE A 260 6.28 19.60 -1.56
C PHE A 260 6.52 18.87 -2.88
N MET A 261 5.62 18.97 -3.87
CA MET A 261 5.84 18.44 -5.21
C MET A 261 7.05 19.14 -5.84
N GLY A 262 8.04 18.37 -6.25
CA GLY A 262 9.30 18.90 -6.78
C GLY A 262 10.23 19.55 -5.75
N LYS A 263 9.80 19.80 -4.50
CA LYS A 263 10.61 20.46 -3.47
C LYS A 263 11.94 19.73 -3.25
N ARG A 264 13.02 20.52 -3.26
CA ARG A 264 14.41 20.09 -3.02
C ARG A 264 14.99 20.83 -1.82
N GLY A 265 15.98 20.22 -1.19
CA GLY A 265 16.75 20.78 -0.09
C GLY A 265 18.24 20.58 -0.33
N THR A 266 19.01 20.54 0.76
CA THR A 266 20.44 20.28 0.66
C THR A 266 20.67 18.81 0.28
N ARG A 267 21.52 18.61 -0.73
CA ARG A 267 21.97 17.28 -1.14
C ARG A 267 22.74 16.63 -0.01
N ARG A 268 22.30 15.45 0.42
CA ARG A 268 22.83 14.73 1.58
C ARG A 268 22.74 13.23 1.39
N LYS A 269 23.62 12.50 2.08
CA LYS A 269 23.54 11.04 2.19
C LYS A 269 22.44 10.68 3.19
N VAL A 270 21.55 9.76 2.81
CA VAL A 270 20.57 9.15 3.74
C VAL A 270 21.13 7.83 4.28
N ASN A 271 20.78 7.51 5.52
CA ASN A 271 21.13 6.28 6.22
C ASN A 271 20.06 5.21 5.98
N LEU A 272 20.34 4.30 5.05
CA LEU A 272 19.46 3.20 4.64
C LEU A 272 19.86 1.87 5.29
N TYR A 273 21.01 1.83 5.96
CA TYR A 273 21.49 0.64 6.67
C TYR A 273 20.43 -0.03 7.58
N PRO A 274 19.59 0.71 8.34
CA PRO A 274 18.58 0.10 9.21
C PRO A 274 17.56 -0.77 8.45
N TRP A 275 17.21 -0.42 7.22
CA TRP A 275 16.24 -1.15 6.39
C TRP A 275 16.87 -2.25 5.54
N ARG A 276 18.20 -2.38 5.55
CA ARG A 276 18.91 -3.43 4.79
C ARG A 276 18.40 -4.84 5.12
N LEU A 277 18.06 -5.08 6.38
CA LEU A 277 17.52 -6.36 6.84
C LEU A 277 16.22 -6.75 6.11
N GLU A 278 15.37 -5.77 5.85
CA GLU A 278 14.13 -5.99 5.11
C GLU A 278 14.42 -6.31 3.65
N PHE A 279 15.32 -5.57 2.99
CA PHE A 279 15.75 -5.89 1.63
C PHE A 279 16.36 -7.30 1.51
N GLU A 280 17.18 -7.72 2.50
CA GLU A 280 17.70 -9.09 2.55
C GLU A 280 16.57 -10.13 2.61
N THR A 281 15.47 -9.83 3.29
CA THR A 281 14.31 -10.72 3.40
C THR A 281 13.48 -10.75 2.12
N ILE A 282 13.29 -9.60 1.46
CA ILE A 282 12.50 -9.50 0.22
C ILE A 282 13.25 -10.12 -0.97
N LEU A 283 14.55 -9.86 -1.09
CA LEU A 283 15.37 -10.26 -2.25
C LEU A 283 15.98 -11.66 -2.10
N ALA A 284 15.70 -12.34 -0.99
CA ALA A 284 16.17 -13.69 -0.71
C ALA A 284 15.55 -14.72 -1.67
N HIS A 285 16.22 -14.99 -2.80
CA HIS A 285 15.80 -16.05 -3.73
C HIS A 285 16.15 -17.47 -3.23
N HIS A 286 17.17 -17.59 -2.37
CA HIS A 286 17.66 -18.85 -1.79
C HIS A 286 18.02 -18.73 -0.30
N ALA A 287 17.61 -17.66 0.37
CA ALA A 287 17.96 -17.50 1.77
C ALA A 287 17.08 -18.40 2.64
N ASP A 288 17.67 -18.89 3.71
CA ASP A 288 17.01 -19.68 4.74
C ASP A 288 16.08 -18.80 5.60
N ILE A 289 15.04 -18.26 4.96
CA ILE A 289 14.02 -17.40 5.57
C ILE A 289 13.00 -18.30 6.27
N ALA A 290 12.76 -18.03 7.55
CA ALA A 290 11.73 -18.69 8.33
C ALA A 290 10.76 -17.66 8.92
N MET A 291 9.58 -18.13 9.30
CA MET A 291 8.63 -17.33 10.06
C MET A 291 8.97 -17.44 11.55
N PHE A 292 9.05 -16.30 12.21
CA PHE A 292 9.27 -16.20 13.65
C PHE A 292 8.06 -15.58 14.32
N GLU A 293 7.81 -15.96 15.56
CA GLU A 293 6.81 -15.38 16.43
C GLU A 293 7.41 -14.99 17.79
N ALA A 294 6.81 -13.98 18.41
CA ALA A 294 7.13 -13.56 19.76
C ALA A 294 5.90 -12.95 20.44
N PRO A 295 5.89 -12.81 21.78
CA PRO A 295 4.82 -12.11 22.48
C PRO A 295 4.64 -10.68 21.97
N SER A 296 3.40 -10.24 21.81
CA SER A 296 3.10 -8.87 21.40
C SER A 296 3.57 -7.86 22.46
N PRO A 297 4.37 -6.85 22.10
CA PRO A 297 4.66 -5.75 23.00
C PRO A 297 3.41 -4.89 23.24
N THR A 298 3.35 -4.24 24.40
CA THR A 298 2.19 -3.48 24.87
C THR A 298 2.32 -2.02 24.49
N PHE A 299 1.25 -1.44 23.96
CA PHE A 299 1.18 0.00 23.68
C PHE A 299 0.60 0.80 24.85
N GLY A 300 0.81 2.11 24.83
CA GLY A 300 0.20 3.03 25.80
C GLY A 300 -1.31 3.19 25.58
N TYR A 301 -1.95 3.86 26.53
CA TYR A 301 -3.39 4.13 26.51
C TYR A 301 -3.84 4.88 25.24
N ALA A 302 -3.01 5.78 24.71
CA ALA A 302 -3.32 6.52 23.48
C ALA A 302 -3.56 5.57 22.30
N THR A 303 -2.62 4.69 21.99
CA THR A 303 -2.78 3.69 20.93
C THR A 303 -3.93 2.71 21.19
N ILE A 304 -4.11 2.26 22.44
CA ILE A 304 -5.20 1.33 22.80
C ILE A 304 -6.58 1.99 22.64
N SER A 305 -6.74 3.23 23.11
CA SER A 305 -8.00 3.97 23.09
C SER A 305 -8.46 4.35 21.68
N LEU A 306 -7.54 4.41 20.71
CA LEU A 306 -7.88 4.70 19.33
C LEU A 306 -8.72 3.58 18.67
N MET A 307 -8.83 2.37 19.23
CA MET A 307 -9.74 1.30 18.74
C MET A 307 -9.53 0.85 17.27
N TYR A 308 -8.35 1.05 16.69
CA TYR A 308 -8.03 0.55 15.34
C TYR A 308 -6.81 -0.36 15.38
N GLY A 309 -7.04 -1.57 15.91
CA GLY A 309 -5.98 -2.53 16.17
C GLY A 309 -5.36 -3.18 14.94
N TYR A 310 -5.99 -3.05 13.78
CA TYR A 310 -5.62 -3.75 12.54
C TYR A 310 -5.12 -2.80 11.45
N ASP A 311 -4.90 -1.52 11.77
CA ASP A 311 -4.36 -0.57 10.80
C ASP A 311 -2.93 -1.01 10.41
N PRO A 312 -2.58 -1.01 9.11
CA PRO A 312 -1.25 -1.40 8.62
C PRO A 312 -0.22 -0.30 8.86
N VAL A 313 -0.02 0.07 10.13
CA VAL A 313 0.77 1.24 10.56
C VAL A 313 1.92 0.90 11.49
N PHE A 314 2.34 -0.37 11.52
CA PHE A 314 3.29 -0.89 12.50
C PHE A 314 4.59 -1.32 11.83
N TYR A 315 5.72 -0.85 12.37
CA TYR A 315 7.06 -1.32 12.04
C TYR A 315 7.66 -2.05 13.24
N LEU A 316 8.53 -3.03 12.98
CA LEU A 316 9.37 -3.64 14.00
C LEU A 316 10.75 -2.98 14.01
N ILE A 317 11.13 -2.44 15.17
CA ILE A 317 12.41 -1.78 15.39
C ILE A 317 13.27 -2.68 16.27
N PHE A 318 14.27 -3.32 15.68
CA PHE A 318 15.22 -4.20 16.35
C PHE A 318 16.46 -3.40 16.77
N PHE A 319 16.98 -3.67 17.96
CA PHE A 319 18.14 -2.95 18.50
C PHE A 319 18.96 -3.79 19.49
N ARG A 320 20.24 -3.43 19.65
CA ARG A 320 21.16 -4.03 20.64
C ARG A 320 20.95 -3.45 22.04
N ASN A 321 21.36 -4.21 23.07
CA ASN A 321 21.41 -3.70 24.44
C ASN A 321 22.27 -2.42 24.52
N GLY A 322 21.70 -1.34 25.07
CA GLY A 322 22.32 -0.01 25.16
C GLY A 322 21.85 0.99 24.09
N ALA A 323 21.31 0.53 22.96
CA ALA A 323 20.72 1.42 21.94
C ALA A 323 19.30 1.88 22.31
N GLN A 324 18.64 1.24 23.29
CA GLN A 324 17.27 1.55 23.70
C GLN A 324 17.05 3.00 24.15
N SER A 325 18.02 3.58 24.85
CA SER A 325 17.97 4.99 25.27
C SER A 325 17.94 5.97 24.09
N ARG A 326 18.29 5.50 22.89
CA ARG A 326 18.27 6.22 21.62
C ARG A 326 17.04 5.90 20.76
N LEU A 327 16.06 5.13 21.25
CA LEU A 327 14.87 4.76 20.46
C LEU A 327 13.71 5.74 20.56
N GLY A 328 13.80 6.80 21.36
CA GLY A 328 12.79 7.89 21.36
C GLY A 328 12.83 8.77 20.09
N HIS A 329 13.30 8.24 18.96
CA HIS A 329 13.59 8.97 17.74
C HIS A 329 12.55 8.66 16.66
N SER A 330 12.27 9.65 15.82
CA SER A 330 11.41 9.43 14.66
C SER A 330 12.18 8.62 13.60
N LEU A 331 11.46 7.88 12.75
CA LEU A 331 12.05 7.23 11.58
C LEU A 331 12.84 8.21 10.70
N SER A 332 12.40 9.48 10.66
CA SER A 332 13.12 10.54 9.95
C SER A 332 14.48 10.85 10.57
N ASP A 333 14.65 10.82 11.89
CA ASP A 333 15.96 11.03 12.50
C ASP A 333 16.92 9.88 12.18
N ILE A 334 16.42 8.65 12.19
CA ILE A 334 17.18 7.45 11.84
C ILE A 334 17.64 7.50 10.38
N LEU A 335 16.73 7.85 9.46
CA LEU A 335 17.01 8.03 8.04
C LEU A 335 18.08 9.10 7.79
N GLU A 336 18.09 10.15 8.61
CA GLU A 336 19.08 11.23 8.51
C GLU A 336 20.41 10.89 9.21
N GLY A 337 20.59 9.63 9.64
CA GLY A 337 21.80 9.16 10.33
C GLY A 337 22.00 9.80 11.70
N ARG A 338 20.97 10.43 12.27
CA ARG A 338 21.07 11.13 13.55
C ARG A 338 20.92 10.11 14.66
N ARG A 339 21.93 10.06 15.54
CA ARG A 339 21.87 9.40 16.86
C ARG A 339 21.72 7.86 16.83
N THR A 340 21.86 7.20 15.68
CA THR A 340 22.02 5.74 15.58
C THR A 340 23.36 5.38 14.94
N GLY A 341 24.15 4.55 15.60
CA GLY A 341 25.36 3.99 15.01
C GLY A 341 25.04 2.95 13.93
N LYS A 342 25.96 2.77 12.97
CA LYS A 342 25.85 1.72 11.96
C LYS A 342 25.80 0.35 12.64
N GLY A 343 24.79 -0.46 12.31
CA GLY A 343 24.62 -1.78 12.93
C GLY A 343 23.92 -1.81 14.28
N GLU A 344 23.48 -0.67 14.82
CA GLU A 344 22.81 -0.64 16.13
C GLU A 344 21.29 -0.91 16.04
N VAL A 345 20.69 -0.63 14.89
CA VAL A 345 19.23 -0.68 14.66
C VAL A 345 18.93 -1.34 13.32
N HIS A 346 17.88 -2.18 13.30
CA HIS A 346 17.24 -2.67 12.08
C HIS A 346 15.73 -2.41 12.11
N ILE A 347 15.13 -2.19 10.94
CA ILE A 347 13.72 -1.84 10.79
C ILE A 347 13.08 -2.78 9.77
N LEU A 348 11.92 -3.34 10.13
CA LEU A 348 11.04 -4.07 9.22
C LEU A 348 9.69 -3.36 9.15
N SER A 349 9.24 -3.06 7.94
CA SER A 349 7.88 -2.60 7.62
C SER A 349 6.93 -3.76 7.28
N ILE A 350 7.47 -4.92 6.91
CA ILE A 350 6.72 -6.14 6.58
C ILE A 350 6.54 -6.96 7.86
N ILE A 351 5.28 -7.08 8.26
CA ILE A 351 4.84 -7.89 9.40
C ILE A 351 3.76 -8.83 8.88
N ASP A 352 3.92 -10.13 9.16
CA ASP A 352 3.01 -11.18 8.67
C ASP A 352 1.71 -11.23 9.45
N ASP A 353 1.81 -11.10 10.77
CA ASP A 353 0.63 -11.03 11.61
C ASP A 353 0.90 -10.13 12.81
N PHE A 354 0.10 -9.07 12.92
CA PHE A 354 0.04 -8.25 14.11
C PHE A 354 -1.30 -7.53 14.21
N GLY A 355 -1.74 -7.32 15.45
CA GLY A 355 -2.85 -6.44 15.74
C GLY A 355 -2.90 -6.11 17.23
N ILE A 356 -3.39 -4.92 17.57
CA ILE A 356 -3.60 -4.54 18.97
C ILE A 356 -4.58 -5.54 19.59
N GLY A 357 -4.15 -6.18 20.68
CA GLY A 357 -4.93 -7.21 21.38
C GLY A 357 -4.58 -8.64 20.98
N LYS A 358 -3.79 -8.86 19.91
CA LYS A 358 -3.20 -10.18 19.64
C LYS A 358 -2.10 -10.48 20.65
N ASP A 359 -2.00 -11.73 21.07
CA ASP A 359 -0.99 -12.21 22.01
C ASP A 359 0.41 -12.36 21.37
N LYS A 360 0.45 -12.50 20.04
CA LYS A 360 1.69 -12.70 19.27
C LYS A 360 1.80 -11.75 18.09
N ILE A 361 3.06 -11.50 17.73
CA ILE A 361 3.48 -10.86 16.48
C ILE A 361 4.30 -11.86 15.65
N ARG A 362 4.11 -11.86 14.33
CA ARG A 362 4.81 -12.72 13.38
C ARG A 362 5.50 -11.93 12.29
N TRP A 363 6.72 -12.35 11.92
CA TRP A 363 7.49 -11.77 10.83
C TRP A 363 8.40 -12.84 10.20
N ARG A 364 8.93 -12.55 9.02
CA ARG A 364 9.95 -13.39 8.37
C ARG A 364 11.34 -12.77 8.49
N MET A 365 12.34 -13.63 8.67
CA MET A 365 13.76 -13.27 8.73
C MET A 365 14.63 -14.50 8.42
N SER A 366 15.90 -14.31 8.04
CA SER A 366 16.81 -15.46 7.91
C SER A 366 17.15 -16.08 9.27
N ARG A 367 17.20 -17.43 9.34
CA ARG A 367 17.59 -18.16 10.57
C ARG A 367 18.94 -17.70 11.09
N LYS A 368 19.94 -17.63 10.19
CA LYS A 368 21.29 -17.12 10.49
C LYS A 368 21.28 -15.74 11.15
N ARG A 369 20.38 -14.84 10.72
CA ARG A 369 20.28 -13.50 11.31
C ARG A 369 19.67 -13.56 12.70
N VAL A 370 18.60 -14.34 12.89
CA VAL A 370 17.97 -14.52 14.20
C VAL A 370 18.96 -15.13 15.19
N ASP A 371 19.71 -16.15 14.79
CA ASP A 371 20.74 -16.79 15.63
C ASP A 371 21.80 -15.77 16.09
N LEU A 372 22.30 -14.95 15.16
CA LEU A 372 23.26 -13.89 15.49
C LEU A 372 22.64 -12.85 16.44
N MET A 373 21.40 -12.45 16.19
CA MET A 373 20.71 -11.47 17.03
C MET A 373 20.41 -12.03 18.43
N GLN A 374 20.16 -13.33 18.56
CA GLN A 374 20.03 -14.00 19.86
C GLN A 374 21.36 -14.06 20.61
N GLN A 375 22.45 -14.42 19.93
CA GLN A 375 23.81 -14.43 20.51
C GLN A 375 24.24 -13.05 21.00
N GLU A 376 23.91 -11.99 20.25
CA GLU A 376 24.23 -10.60 20.58
C GLU A 376 23.20 -9.95 21.53
N GLY A 377 22.16 -10.68 21.96
CA GLY A 377 21.17 -10.23 22.93
C GLY A 377 20.29 -9.07 22.44
N TRP A 378 19.89 -9.09 21.16
CA TRP A 378 19.02 -8.07 20.58
C TRP A 378 17.61 -8.11 21.19
N LYS A 379 16.89 -7.01 20.99
CA LYS A 379 15.48 -6.86 21.34
C LYS A 379 14.75 -6.18 20.19
N PHE A 380 13.43 -6.21 20.21
CA PHE A 380 12.63 -5.34 19.35
C PHE A 380 11.53 -4.61 20.12
N MET A 381 11.04 -3.53 19.53
CA MET A 381 9.81 -2.84 19.88
C MET A 381 8.96 -2.69 18.64
N ALA A 382 7.63 -2.75 18.79
CA ALA A 382 6.73 -2.30 17.74
C ALA A 382 6.62 -0.77 17.79
N TYR A 383 6.61 -0.14 16.62
CA TYR A 383 6.49 1.29 16.41
C TYR A 383 5.27 1.58 15.52
N ARG A 384 4.35 2.40 16.02
CA ARG A 384 3.15 2.83 15.32
C ARG A 384 3.40 4.17 14.64
N HIS A 385 3.62 4.15 13.33
CA HIS A 385 4.22 5.31 12.64
C HIS A 385 3.26 6.49 12.42
N ASP A 386 1.96 6.22 12.35
CA ASP A 386 0.92 7.24 12.13
C ASP A 386 0.80 8.23 13.31
N ILE A 387 1.14 7.81 14.53
CA ILE A 387 1.15 8.65 15.73
C ILE A 387 2.52 8.74 16.41
N LYS A 388 3.55 8.13 15.79
CA LYS A 388 4.94 8.13 16.25
C LYS A 388 5.11 7.55 17.67
N GLU A 389 4.39 6.48 17.97
CA GLU A 389 4.42 5.83 19.29
C GLU A 389 5.20 4.52 19.26
N TYR A 390 6.12 4.34 20.21
CA TYR A 390 6.72 3.04 20.50
C TYR A 390 5.93 2.32 21.58
N THR A 391 5.96 0.99 21.54
CA THR A 391 5.50 0.16 22.65
C THR A 391 6.19 0.49 23.98
N LEU A 392 5.54 0.22 25.10
CA LEU A 392 6.05 0.51 26.45
C LEU A 392 7.16 -0.46 26.88
N ASN A 393 7.16 -1.66 26.33
CA ASN A 393 8.13 -2.71 26.61
C ASN A 393 8.78 -3.20 25.32
N SER A 394 10.00 -3.73 25.46
CA SER A 394 10.70 -4.43 24.40
C SER A 394 10.61 -5.94 24.58
N VAL A 395 10.74 -6.69 23.48
CA VAL A 395 10.72 -8.14 23.45
C VAL A 395 12.13 -8.66 23.22
N SER A 396 12.61 -9.51 24.12
CA SER A 396 13.95 -10.09 24.03
C SER A 396 14.06 -11.12 22.92
N SER A 397 15.21 -11.16 22.23
CA SER A 397 15.51 -12.19 21.21
C SER A 397 15.42 -13.63 21.73
N THR A 398 15.62 -13.83 23.02
CA THR A 398 15.42 -15.12 23.69
C THR A 398 13.95 -15.60 23.68
N GLN A 399 13.00 -14.72 23.38
CA GLN A 399 11.57 -15.04 23.28
C GLN A 399 11.13 -15.29 21.83
N TRP A 400 12.00 -15.06 20.84
CA TRP A 400 11.66 -15.28 19.43
C TRP A 400 11.72 -16.77 19.13
N LYS A 401 10.64 -17.31 18.59
CA LYS A 401 10.50 -18.73 18.27
C LYS A 401 10.22 -18.89 16.80
N GLU A 402 10.86 -19.84 16.17
CA GLU A 402 10.49 -20.24 14.82
C GLU A 402 9.12 -20.93 14.84
N VAL A 403 8.25 -20.54 13.91
CA VAL A 403 6.94 -21.18 13.71
C VAL A 403 7.18 -22.45 12.90
N GLN A 404 6.92 -23.61 13.50
CA GLN A 404 6.96 -24.88 12.78
C GLN A 404 5.77 -24.94 11.80
N SER A 405 6.10 -25.13 10.52
CA SER A 405 5.15 -25.26 9.41
C SER A 405 4.41 -26.58 9.42
#